data_AF-A0A925X502-F1
#
_entry.id   AF-A0A925X502-F1
#
_cell.length_a   1.000
_cell.length_b   1.000
_cell.length_c   1.000
_cell.angle_alpha   90.00
_cell.angle_beta   90.00
_cell.angle_gamma   90.00
#
_symmetry.space_group_name_H-M   'P 1'
#
loop_
_entity.id
_entity.type
_entity.pdbx_description
1 polymer ?
#
loop_
_entity_poly.entity_id
_entity_poly.type
_entity_poly.pdbx_seq_one_letter_code
_entity_poly.pdbx_strand_id
1 'polypeptide(L)'
;MMPTSVPDPPGSSSFVLASRSPQRQTLLRDAGFEFTVEPSGVDEDNYPPNTKPADLAIDLALAKANVISDRFPDRVVLGADTVVAFGDQILGKPEDAMHAREIL
;
A
#
# COMPACT_ATOMS: atom_id res chain seq x y z
N MET A 1 27.75 -0.68 -21.80
CA MET A 1 28.14 -1.24 -20.49
C MET A 1 27.33 -0.52 -19.43
N MET A 2 26.31 -1.19 -18.89
CA MET A 2 25.97 -1.28 -17.46
C MET A 2 24.85 -2.33 -17.34
N PRO A 3 25.02 -3.41 -16.57
CA PRO A 3 23.90 -4.24 -16.18
C PRO A 3 23.11 -3.44 -15.13
N THR A 4 21.83 -3.15 -15.37
CA THR A 4 20.94 -2.77 -14.27
C THR A 4 20.62 -4.04 -13.51
N SER A 5 21.56 -4.47 -12.67
CA SER A 5 21.30 -5.51 -11.68
C SER A 5 20.21 -4.97 -10.76
N VAL A 6 19.07 -5.64 -10.74
CA VAL A 6 18.13 -5.54 -9.62
C VAL A 6 18.96 -5.75 -8.35
N PRO A 7 18.99 -4.79 -7.40
CA PRO A 7 19.79 -4.92 -6.20
C PRO A 7 19.40 -6.21 -5.48
N ASP A 8 20.40 -6.90 -4.90
CA ASP A 8 20.18 -8.10 -4.10
C ASP A 8 19.06 -7.85 -3.08
N PRO A 9 18.17 -8.84 -2.84
CA PRO A 9 17.12 -8.68 -1.84
C PRO A 9 17.78 -8.29 -0.52
N PRO A 10 17.44 -7.12 0.05
CA PRO A 10 18.16 -6.67 1.20
C PRO A 10 17.87 -7.62 2.36
N GLY A 11 18.91 -8.01 3.10
CA GLY A 11 18.70 -8.58 4.43
C GLY A 11 17.77 -7.67 5.23
N SER A 12 17.02 -8.24 6.18
CA SER A 12 15.97 -7.64 7.04
C SER A 12 16.01 -6.12 7.33
N SER A 13 17.19 -5.50 7.34
CA SER A 13 17.41 -4.08 7.58
C SER A 13 17.27 -3.12 6.38
N SER A 14 17.11 -3.57 5.12
CA SER A 14 17.02 -2.62 3.97
C SER A 14 15.71 -2.63 3.18
N PHE A 15 14.71 -3.41 3.60
CA PHE A 15 13.35 -3.36 3.06
C PHE A 15 12.34 -2.89 4.12
N VAL A 16 11.48 -1.93 3.76
CA VAL A 16 10.44 -1.37 4.63
C VAL A 16 9.08 -1.55 3.98
N LEU A 17 8.12 -2.09 4.74
CA LEU A 17 6.71 -2.11 4.37
C LEU A 17 6.00 -0.91 5.00
N ALA A 18 5.55 0.03 4.17
CA ALA A 18 4.82 1.23 4.57
C ALA A 18 3.31 0.98 4.81
N SER A 19 2.95 -0.11 5.51
CA SER A 19 1.56 -0.57 5.63
C SER A 19 1.24 -1.22 6.98
N ARG A 20 0.08 -0.87 7.54
CA ARG A 20 -0.49 -1.50 8.75
C ARG A 20 -1.22 -2.83 8.49
N SER A 21 -1.48 -3.17 7.23
CA SER A 21 -2.27 -4.36 6.88
C SER A 21 -1.56 -5.66 7.29
N PRO A 22 -2.17 -6.50 8.16
CA PRO A 22 -1.65 -7.81 8.50
C PRO A 22 -1.56 -8.73 7.28
N GLN A 23 -2.51 -8.62 6.35
CA GLN A 23 -2.57 -9.45 5.14
C GLN A 23 -1.36 -9.20 4.23
N ARG A 24 -0.94 -7.93 4.06
CA ARG A 24 0.26 -7.58 3.28
C ARG A 24 1.54 -8.09 3.94
N GLN A 25 1.60 -8.05 5.27
CA GLN A 25 2.74 -8.62 6.00
C GLN A 25 2.83 -10.13 5.80
N THR A 26 1.70 -10.85 5.91
CA THR A 26 1.65 -12.29 5.65
C THR A 26 2.08 -12.61 4.22
N LEU A 27 1.51 -11.92 3.22
CA LEU A 27 1.87 -12.13 1.80
C LEU A 27 3.38 -11.98 1.55
N LEU A 28 4.00 -10.94 2.09
CA LEU A 28 5.45 -10.72 1.91
C LEU A 28 6.30 -11.76 2.65
N ARG A 29 5.89 -12.16 3.86
CA ARG A 29 6.57 -13.23 4.61
C ARG A 29 6.47 -14.56 3.89
N ASP A 30 5.29 -14.90 3.38
CA ASP A 30 5.05 -16.14 2.64
C ASP A 30 5.85 -16.17 1.33
N ALA A 31 6.08 -14.99 0.72
CA ALA A 31 6.96 -14.83 -0.44
C ALA A 31 8.47 -14.82 -0.07
N GLY A 32 8.82 -14.96 1.20
CA GLY A 32 10.22 -15.07 1.67
C GLY A 32 10.92 -13.74 1.92
N PHE A 33 10.20 -12.62 1.97
CA PHE A 33 10.81 -11.32 2.26
C PHE A 33 11.01 -11.08 3.75
N GLU A 34 12.20 -10.57 4.10
CA GLU A 34 12.45 -9.96 5.40
C GLU A 34 12.28 -8.44 5.30
N PHE A 35 11.55 -7.84 6.24
CA PHE A 35 11.26 -6.41 6.22
C PHE A 35 10.94 -5.84 7.60
N THR A 36 11.11 -4.52 7.72
CA THR A 36 10.55 -3.74 8.83
C THR A 36 9.18 -3.19 8.46
N VAL A 37 8.25 -3.15 9.39
CA VAL A 37 6.93 -2.53 9.19
C VAL A 37 6.96 -1.11 9.75
N GLU A 38 6.68 -0.12 8.91
CA GLU A 38 6.54 1.28 9.33
C GLU A 38 5.19 1.83 8.83
N PRO A 39 4.20 2.03 9.71
CA PRO A 39 2.93 2.65 9.33
C PRO A 39 3.10 4.08 8.79
N SER A 40 2.62 4.35 7.58
CA SER A 40 2.70 5.69 6.96
C SER A 40 1.82 6.75 7.64
N GLY A 41 0.68 6.35 8.22
CA GLY A 41 -0.29 7.28 8.80
C GLY A 41 -1.05 8.14 7.79
N VAL A 42 -0.98 7.79 6.49
CA VAL A 42 -1.74 8.45 5.43
C VAL A 42 -3.24 8.26 5.66
N ASP A 43 -3.99 9.35 5.50
CA ASP A 43 -5.47 9.34 5.50
C ASP A 43 -5.96 8.77 4.16
N GLU A 44 -6.66 7.64 4.22
CA GLU A 44 -7.12 6.88 3.04
C GLU A 44 -8.53 7.31 2.60
N ASP A 45 -9.25 8.05 3.45
CA ASP A 45 -10.67 8.38 3.23
C ASP A 45 -10.86 9.78 2.62
N ASN A 46 -9.78 10.55 2.46
CA ASN A 46 -9.81 11.93 1.98
C ASN A 46 -9.23 12.07 0.56
N TYR A 47 -10.07 11.87 -0.45
CA TYR A 47 -9.73 12.02 -1.86
C TYR A 47 -10.76 12.87 -2.62
N PRO A 48 -10.37 13.52 -3.73
CA PRO A 48 -11.28 14.37 -4.50
C PRO A 48 -12.50 13.60 -5.02
N PRO A 49 -13.68 14.25 -5.15
CA PRO A 49 -14.82 13.65 -5.81
C PRO A 49 -14.49 13.31 -7.27
N ASN A 50 -15.05 12.20 -7.77
CA ASN A 50 -14.80 11.66 -9.12
C ASN A 50 -13.36 11.17 -9.38
N THR A 51 -12.56 10.95 -8.33
CA THR A 51 -11.28 10.25 -8.49
C THR A 51 -11.54 8.84 -9.00
N LYS A 52 -10.84 8.42 -10.07
CA LYS A 52 -10.99 7.07 -10.60
C LYS A 52 -10.41 6.05 -9.60
N PRO A 53 -11.04 4.88 -9.41
CA PRO A 53 -10.57 3.88 -8.46
C PRO A 53 -9.09 3.47 -8.65
N ALA A 54 -8.66 3.31 -9.91
CA ALA A 54 -7.29 2.94 -10.24
C ALA A 54 -6.28 4.04 -9.88
N ASP A 55 -6.63 5.30 -10.17
CA ASP A 55 -5.80 6.46 -9.85
C ASP A 55 -5.67 6.60 -8.32
N LEU A 56 -6.79 6.45 -7.60
CA LEU A 56 -6.79 6.48 -6.13
C LEU A 56 -5.87 5.40 -5.53
N ALA A 57 -5.94 4.16 -6.01
CA ALA A 57 -5.09 3.09 -5.51
C ALA A 57 -3.59 3.37 -5.72
N ILE A 58 -3.23 3.96 -6.86
CA ILE A 58 -1.85 4.36 -7.17
C ILE A 58 -1.43 5.51 -6.26
N ASP A 59 -2.23 6.55 -6.16
CA ASP A 59 -1.95 7.75 -5.37
C ASP A 59 -1.76 7.42 -3.89
N LEU A 60 -2.63 6.57 -3.33
CA LEU A 60 -2.51 6.12 -1.95
C LEU A 60 -1.27 5.23 -1.75
N ALA A 61 -0.96 4.32 -2.67
CA ALA A 61 0.25 3.49 -2.58
C ALA A 61 1.52 4.35 -2.62
N LEU A 62 1.58 5.33 -3.51
CA LEU A 62 2.70 6.28 -3.63
C LEU A 62 2.81 7.17 -2.40
N ALA A 63 1.70 7.74 -1.92
CA ALA A 63 1.68 8.58 -0.72
C ALA A 63 2.24 7.81 0.49
N LYS A 64 1.83 6.55 0.67
CA LYS A 64 2.34 5.69 1.74
C LYS A 64 3.84 5.46 1.65
N ALA A 65 4.35 5.15 0.46
CA ALA A 65 5.78 4.95 0.24
C ALA A 65 6.58 6.24 0.47
N ASN A 66 6.14 7.35 -0.10
CA ASN A 66 6.84 8.63 -0.05
C ASN A 66 6.99 9.16 1.37
N VAL A 67 5.92 9.14 2.17
CA VAL A 67 5.95 9.61 3.57
C VAL A 67 6.98 8.87 4.42
N ILE A 68 7.25 7.60 4.09
CA ILE A 68 8.22 6.78 4.82
C ILE A 68 9.62 6.87 4.21
N SER A 69 9.74 7.11 2.91
CA SER A 69 11.02 7.14 2.19
C SER A 69 11.99 8.19 2.74
N ASP A 70 11.49 9.35 3.17
CA ASP A 70 12.32 10.41 3.76
C ASP A 70 13.01 9.97 5.07
N ARG A 71 12.44 9.00 5.80
CA ARG A 71 13.02 8.47 7.04
C ARG A 71 14.05 7.37 6.79
N PHE A 72 14.06 6.80 5.59
CA PHE A 72 14.89 5.67 5.21
C PHE A 72 15.52 5.84 3.82
N PRO A 73 16.37 6.86 3.62
CA PRO A 73 16.89 7.24 2.30
C PRO A 73 17.71 6.14 1.61
N ASP A 74 18.31 5.23 2.38
CA ASP A 74 19.13 4.12 1.88
C ASP A 74 18.39 2.78 1.84
N ARG A 75 17.06 2.77 2.00
CA ARG A 75 16.24 1.55 2.03
C ARG A 75 15.18 1.56 0.95
N VAL A 76 14.81 0.36 0.51
CA VAL A 76 13.65 0.19 -0.37
C VAL A 76 12.39 0.27 0.48
N VAL A 77 11.47 1.16 0.11
CA VAL A 77 10.17 1.33 0.78
C VAL A 77 9.05 0.86 -0.14
N LEU A 78 8.24 -0.08 0.34
CA LEU A 78 7.06 -0.58 -0.34
C LEU A 78 5.79 0.05 0.24
N GLY A 79 5.15 0.90 -0.56
CA GLY A 79 3.76 1.30 -0.36
C GLY A 79 2.82 0.45 -1.22
N ALA A 80 1.66 0.12 -0.68
CA ALA A 80 0.63 -0.62 -1.40
C ALA A 80 -0.75 -0.23 -0.87
N ASP A 81 -1.71 -0.16 -1.78
CA ASP A 81 -3.09 0.13 -1.46
C ASP A 81 -4.08 -0.73 -2.28
N THR A 82 -5.35 -0.73 -1.88
CA THR A 82 -6.38 -1.55 -2.51
C THR A 82 -7.71 -0.82 -2.42
N VAL A 83 -8.24 -0.44 -3.58
CA VAL A 83 -9.54 0.20 -3.73
C VAL A 83 -10.52 -0.83 -4.29
N VAL A 84 -11.68 -0.95 -3.65
CA VAL A 84 -12.81 -1.76 -4.16
C VAL A 84 -13.75 -0.82 -4.90
N ALA A 85 -14.21 -1.20 -6.08
CA ALA A 85 -15.12 -0.38 -6.87
C ALA A 85 -16.10 -1.22 -7.69
N PHE A 86 -17.26 -0.64 -7.98
CA PHE A 86 -18.23 -1.16 -8.95
C PHE A 86 -18.41 -0.12 -10.07
N GLY A 87 -17.81 -0.40 -11.24
CA GLY A 87 -17.64 0.62 -12.27
C GLY A 87 -16.73 1.75 -11.78
N ASP A 88 -17.17 3.00 -11.91
CA ASP A 88 -16.45 4.17 -11.41
C ASP A 88 -16.81 4.54 -9.97
N GLN A 89 -17.68 3.77 -9.31
CA GLN A 89 -18.06 4.00 -7.92
C GLN A 89 -17.11 3.28 -6.98
N ILE A 90 -16.37 4.05 -6.19
CA ILE A 90 -15.54 3.54 -5.10
C ILE A 90 -16.46 3.05 -3.97
N LEU A 91 -16.21 1.83 -3.50
CA LEU A 91 -16.91 1.20 -2.40
C LEU A 91 -16.01 1.28 -1.15
N GLY A 92 -16.43 2.09 -0.19
CA GLY A 92 -15.76 2.21 1.10
C GLY A 92 -16.01 0.99 2.00
N LYS A 93 -15.52 1.07 3.24
CA LYS A 93 -15.88 0.08 4.26
C LYS A 93 -17.37 0.22 4.58
N PRO A 94 -18.12 -0.89 4.68
CA PRO A 94 -19.51 -0.81 5.10
C PRO A 94 -19.59 -0.24 6.52
N GLU A 95 -20.53 0.67 6.73
CA GLU A 95 -20.78 1.30 8.03
C GLU A 95 -21.46 0.32 9.00
N ASP A 96 -22.30 -0.57 8.47
CA ASP A 96 -23.02 -1.58 9.23
C ASP A 96 -23.32 -2.85 8.40
N ALA A 97 -23.96 -3.82 9.04
CA ALA A 97 -24.32 -5.09 8.41
C ALA A 97 -25.39 -4.97 7.31
N MET A 98 -26.20 -3.90 7.30
CA MET A 98 -27.15 -3.64 6.22
C MET A 98 -26.43 -3.08 4.99
N HIS A 99 -25.60 -2.05 5.17
CA HIS A 99 -24.76 -1.49 4.12
C HIS A 99 -23.82 -2.57 3.54
N ALA A 100 -23.27 -3.46 4.37
CA ALA A 100 -22.51 -4.62 3.88
C ALA A 100 -23.33 -5.53 2.96
N ARG A 101 -24.64 -5.71 3.20
CA ARG A 101 -25.52 -6.48 2.31
C ARG A 101 -25.86 -5.76 1.02
N GLU A 102 -25.90 -4.43 1.05
CA GLU A 102 -26.13 -3.61 -0.15
C GLU A 102 -24.91 -3.63 -1.10
N ILE A 103 -23.71 -3.85 -0.56
CA ILE A 103 -22.45 -3.95 -1.31
C ILE A 103 -22.22 -5.34 -1.96
N LEU A 104 -22.90 -6.41 -1.49
CA LEU A 104 -22.75 -7.79 -1.99
C LEU A 104 -23.49 -8.04 -3.31
#